data_AF-A0ABD0Y3A1-F1
#
_entry.id   AF-A0ABD0Y3A1-F1
#
_cell.length_a   1.000
_cell.length_b   1.000
_cell.length_c   1.000
_cell.angle_alpha   90.00
_cell.angle_beta   90.00
_cell.angle_gamma   90.00
#
_symmetry.space_group_name_H-M   'P 1'
#
loop_
_entity.id
_entity.type
_entity.pdbx_description
1 polymer ?
#
loop_
_entity_poly.entity_id
_entity_poly.type
_entity_poly.pdbx_seq_one_letter_code
_entity_poly.pdbx_strand_id
1 'polypeptide(L)'
;MTIREKHWLASIQMMQLSTTTPFQDDYYFLMYQQRQSGHHGRKVGCPLKVARDSQCLIKPIYTPLQFENSLGKLQIGSVTAPRKIIDTDIVESVECTSTTTNSKKVKQILLEIERMFSDVLLAEEALSPMGNHSSDDLDPNQLFSKTVNILLKYDKLKTVLSIRKGKTLVLRVLSHLEVSRPLAHKVITILPSIAKKDTDQVMLSALPAIRHFLASATLEMLVDLSKYLESDLPFLLSNKLGISVLANMIERAEGQWAQVSEEGSSNWLEFVGKMVSTCQTTENIERPVVGIQGPVLSAHLARCPSTNNQHIAILHRALSTMNPKVEKL
;
A
#
# COMPACT_ATOMS: atom_id res chain seq x y z
N MET A 1 -37.10 -4.52 -37.90
CA MET A 1 -36.07 -3.56 -37.44
C MET A 1 -35.57 -2.77 -38.64
N THR A 2 -35.80 -1.46 -38.64
CA THR A 2 -35.41 -0.58 -39.75
C THR A 2 -33.89 -0.40 -39.82
N ILE A 3 -33.36 0.02 -40.96
CA ILE A 3 -31.91 0.30 -41.13
C ILE A 3 -31.46 1.39 -40.15
N ARG A 4 -32.33 2.36 -39.86
CA ARG A 4 -32.07 3.43 -38.89
C ARG A 4 -31.97 2.90 -37.46
N GLU A 5 -32.87 1.99 -37.06
CA GLU A 5 -32.80 1.31 -35.76
C GLU A 5 -31.54 0.45 -35.62
N LYS A 6 -31.11 -0.22 -36.70
CA LYS A 6 -29.84 -0.96 -36.74
C LYS A 6 -28.65 -0.05 -36.49
N HIS A 7 -28.58 1.09 -37.19
CA HIS A 7 -27.50 2.05 -37.03
C HIS A 7 -27.48 2.66 -35.63
N TRP A 8 -28.66 2.98 -35.08
CA TRP A 8 -28.79 3.53 -33.74
C TRP A 8 -28.33 2.53 -32.65
N LEU A 9 -28.77 1.27 -32.74
CA LEU A 9 -28.31 0.21 -31.82
C LEU A 9 -26.80 -0.05 -31.94
N ALA A 10 -26.26 -0.09 -33.16
CA ALA A 10 -24.83 -0.24 -33.37
C ALA A 10 -24.05 0.95 -32.78
N SER A 11 -24.55 2.18 -32.90
CA SER A 11 -23.94 3.36 -32.29
C SER A 11 -23.95 3.28 -30.76
N ILE A 12 -25.05 2.81 -30.15
CA ILE A 12 -25.12 2.60 -28.69
C ILE A 12 -24.11 1.54 -28.25
N GLN A 13 -24.04 0.42 -28.96
CA GLN A 13 -23.09 -0.66 -28.67
C GLN A 13 -21.64 -0.19 -28.81
N MET A 14 -21.33 0.57 -29.87
CA MET A 14 -20.01 1.16 -30.06
C MET A 14 -19.68 2.16 -28.95
N MET A 15 -20.64 2.97 -28.51
CA MET A 15 -20.46 3.90 -27.39
C MET A 15 -20.21 3.19 -26.06
N GLN A 16 -20.85 2.04 -25.83
CA GLN A 16 -20.60 1.18 -24.66
C GLN A 16 -19.24 0.48 -24.70
N LEU A 17 -18.64 0.33 -25.89
CA LEU A 17 -17.32 -0.27 -26.09
C LEU A 17 -16.19 0.78 -26.15
N SER A 18 -16.51 2.03 -26.48
CA SER A 18 -15.56 3.14 -26.51
C SER A 18 -15.50 3.81 -25.13
N THR A 19 -14.71 3.25 -24.23
CA THR A 19 -14.33 3.97 -23.00
C THR A 19 -13.27 5.01 -23.33
N THR A 20 -13.53 6.27 -22.95
CA THR A 20 -12.55 7.36 -23.04
C THR A 20 -11.48 7.25 -21.95
N THR A 21 -11.77 6.49 -20.88
CA THR A 21 -10.99 6.37 -19.64
C THR A 21 -10.86 4.90 -19.23
N PRO A 22 -10.15 4.07 -20.03
CA PRO A 22 -10.15 2.62 -19.84
C PRO A 22 -9.51 2.20 -18.51
N PHE A 23 -8.61 3.01 -17.94
CA PHE A 23 -8.02 2.77 -16.62
C PHE A 23 -9.02 2.91 -15.47
N GLN A 24 -10.13 3.62 -15.69
CA GLN A 24 -11.21 3.76 -14.73
C GLN A 24 -12.35 2.77 -15.02
N ASP A 25 -12.74 2.63 -16.28
CA ASP A 25 -13.94 1.87 -16.66
C ASP A 25 -13.66 0.37 -16.84
N ASP A 26 -12.48 0.01 -17.35
CA ASP A 26 -12.09 -1.36 -17.73
C ASP A 26 -10.74 -1.80 -17.10
N TYR A 27 -10.45 -1.30 -15.89
CA TYR A 27 -9.19 -1.52 -15.17
C TYR A 27 -8.72 -2.97 -15.18
N TYR A 28 -9.60 -3.93 -14.89
CA TYR A 28 -9.23 -5.34 -14.79
C TYR A 28 -8.76 -5.94 -16.12
N PHE A 29 -9.41 -5.58 -17.23
CA PHE A 29 -9.04 -6.04 -18.56
C PHE A 29 -7.68 -5.46 -18.97
N LEU A 30 -7.47 -4.15 -18.76
CA LEU A 30 -6.19 -3.50 -19.01
C LEU A 30 -5.05 -4.13 -18.20
N MET A 31 -5.23 -4.29 -16.88
CA MET A 31 -4.20 -4.87 -16.02
C MET A 31 -3.91 -6.33 -16.38
N TYR A 32 -4.92 -7.09 -16.78
CA TYR A 32 -4.74 -8.45 -17.29
C TYR A 32 -3.90 -8.45 -18.58
N GLN A 33 -4.21 -7.56 -19.52
CA GLN A 33 -3.44 -7.43 -20.76
C GLN A 33 -2.00 -6.98 -20.48
N GLN A 34 -1.79 -6.05 -19.54
CA GLN A 34 -0.47 -5.57 -19.13
C GLN A 34 0.36 -6.67 -18.43
N ARG A 35 -0.28 -7.53 -17.63
CA ARG A 35 0.39 -8.68 -17.03
C ARG A 35 0.79 -9.70 -18.09
N GLN A 36 -0.05 -9.93 -19.09
CA GLN A 36 0.28 -10.78 -20.24
C GLN A 36 1.40 -10.21 -21.11
N SER A 37 1.49 -8.88 -21.23
CA SER A 37 2.59 -8.23 -21.96
C SER A 37 3.93 -8.22 -21.19
N GLY A 38 4.01 -8.89 -20.03
CA GLY A 38 5.24 -9.09 -19.27
C GLY A 38 5.77 -7.83 -18.57
N HIS A 39 4.93 -6.80 -18.39
CA HIS A 39 5.33 -5.49 -17.86
C HIS A 39 5.35 -5.41 -16.32
N HIS A 40 5.00 -6.48 -15.60
CA HIS A 40 5.16 -6.52 -14.15
C HIS A 40 6.58 -6.96 -13.79
N GLY A 41 7.48 -6.00 -13.56
CA GLY A 41 8.79 -6.23 -12.92
C GLY A 41 10.04 -6.24 -13.80
N ARG A 42 10.01 -5.72 -15.04
CA ARG A 42 11.23 -5.57 -15.87
C ARG A 42 11.73 -4.13 -15.93
N LYS A 43 13.04 -3.98 -15.75
CA LYS A 43 13.79 -2.71 -15.83
C LYS A 43 13.58 -2.05 -17.20
N VAL A 44 13.46 -0.73 -17.18
CA VAL A 44 13.47 0.18 -18.33
C VAL A 44 14.65 -0.14 -19.25
N GLY A 45 14.41 -0.42 -20.55
CA GLY A 45 15.50 -0.47 -21.53
C GLY A 45 15.41 -1.43 -22.72
N CYS A 46 14.31 -2.15 -22.99
CA CYS A 46 14.21 -3.00 -24.18
C CYS A 46 13.00 -2.63 -25.07
N PRO A 47 13.20 -2.34 -26.37
CA PRO A 47 12.09 -2.05 -27.27
C PRO A 47 11.37 -3.36 -27.62
N LEU A 48 10.10 -3.46 -27.24
CA LEU A 48 9.26 -4.62 -27.55
C LEU A 48 8.50 -4.39 -28.86
N LYS A 49 8.65 -5.36 -29.76
CA LYS A 49 7.90 -5.50 -31.01
C LYS A 49 6.40 -5.49 -30.74
N VAL A 50 5.69 -4.66 -31.49
CA VAL A 50 4.23 -4.68 -31.60
C VAL A 50 3.83 -5.97 -32.32
N ALA A 51 3.53 -7.02 -31.56
CA ALA A 51 2.84 -8.20 -32.09
C ALA A 51 1.36 -7.85 -32.23
N ARG A 52 0.98 -7.27 -33.38
CA ARG A 52 -0.40 -7.31 -33.87
C ARG A 52 -0.68 -8.74 -34.35
N ASP A 53 -0.88 -9.66 -33.42
CA ASP A 53 -1.61 -10.88 -33.76
C ASP A 53 -3.09 -10.58 -33.54
N SER A 54 -3.75 -10.23 -34.64
CA SER A 54 -5.19 -10.24 -34.78
C SER A 54 -5.70 -11.65 -34.49
N GLN A 55 -5.99 -11.94 -33.23
CA GLN A 55 -6.68 -13.17 -32.87
C GLN A 55 -8.09 -13.11 -33.49
N CYS A 56 -8.32 -14.06 -34.40
CA CYS A 56 -9.59 -14.32 -35.03
C CYS A 56 -10.68 -14.51 -33.95
N LEU A 57 -11.70 -13.65 -33.97
CA LEU A 57 -12.88 -13.71 -33.11
C LEU A 57 -13.70 -14.97 -33.44
N ILE A 58 -13.30 -16.12 -32.90
CA ILE A 58 -14.26 -17.20 -32.66
C ILE A 58 -15.11 -16.73 -31.49
N LYS A 59 -16.34 -16.26 -31.78
CA LYS A 59 -17.31 -15.91 -30.75
C LYS A 59 -17.55 -17.15 -29.89
N PRO A 60 -17.14 -17.20 -28.61
CA PRO A 60 -17.62 -18.27 -27.76
C PRO A 60 -19.13 -18.08 -27.63
N ILE A 61 -19.90 -19.11 -27.98
CA ILE A 61 -21.33 -19.16 -27.66
C ILE A 61 -21.39 -19.12 -26.14
N TYR A 62 -21.79 -17.96 -25.59
CA TYR A 62 -21.90 -17.75 -24.16
C TYR A 62 -22.88 -18.77 -23.59
N THR A 63 -22.36 -19.73 -22.85
CA THR A 63 -23.16 -20.69 -22.10
C THR A 63 -23.15 -20.19 -20.66
N PRO A 64 -24.28 -19.70 -20.13
CA PRO A 64 -24.32 -19.18 -18.77
C PRO A 64 -23.97 -20.28 -17.76
N LEU A 65 -23.15 -19.96 -16.76
CA LEU A 65 -22.81 -20.87 -15.67
C LEU A 65 -24.11 -21.28 -14.93
N GLN A 66 -24.42 -22.58 -14.96
CA GLN A 66 -25.51 -23.17 -14.18
C GLN A 66 -24.93 -23.74 -12.89
N PHE A 67 -25.41 -23.26 -11.75
CA PHE A 67 -25.08 -23.81 -10.44
C PHE A 67 -26.22 -24.75 -10.01
N GLU A 68 -25.93 -26.02 -9.78
CA GLU A 68 -26.92 -26.91 -9.19
C GLU A 68 -27.27 -26.43 -7.77
N ASN A 69 -28.57 -26.45 -7.45
CA ASN A 69 -29.19 -25.92 -6.22
C ASN A 69 -29.32 -24.39 -6.10
N SER A 70 -29.13 -23.61 -7.16
CA SER A 70 -29.57 -22.20 -7.14
C SER A 70 -31.10 -22.11 -7.20
N LEU A 71 -31.72 -21.58 -6.15
CA LEU A 71 -33.16 -21.37 -6.01
C LEU A 71 -33.64 -20.16 -6.85
N GLY A 72 -33.54 -20.26 -8.19
CA GLY A 72 -34.11 -19.29 -9.11
C GLY A 72 -33.35 -19.16 -10.43
N LYS A 73 -34.01 -19.50 -11.54
CA LYS A 73 -33.54 -19.15 -12.89
C LYS A 73 -33.57 -17.61 -13.03
N LEU A 74 -32.52 -17.01 -13.59
CA LEU A 74 -32.59 -15.62 -14.06
C LEU A 74 -33.68 -15.53 -15.14
N GLN A 75 -34.82 -14.95 -14.78
CA GLN A 75 -35.96 -14.78 -15.69
C GLN A 75 -35.62 -13.65 -16.68
N ILE A 76 -35.54 -13.98 -17.96
CA ILE A 76 -35.25 -13.04 -19.04
C ILE A 76 -36.49 -12.17 -19.25
N GLY A 77 -36.40 -10.87 -18.96
CA GLY A 77 -37.48 -9.93 -19.26
C GLY A 77 -37.68 -9.84 -20.78
N SER A 78 -38.93 -9.92 -21.26
CA SER A 78 -39.24 -9.65 -22.67
C SER A 78 -39.35 -8.15 -22.91
N VAL A 79 -39.12 -7.74 -24.16
CA VAL A 79 -39.32 -6.34 -24.62
C VAL A 79 -40.77 -5.88 -24.42
N THR A 80 -41.72 -6.81 -24.32
CA THR A 80 -43.15 -6.53 -24.13
C THR A 80 -43.59 -6.47 -22.66
N ALA A 81 -42.72 -6.84 -21.71
CA ALA A 81 -43.00 -6.80 -20.28
C ALA A 81 -41.71 -6.51 -19.49
N PRO A 82 -41.18 -5.28 -19.56
CA PRO A 82 -40.00 -4.91 -18.79
C PRO A 82 -40.35 -4.96 -17.29
N ARG A 83 -39.67 -5.84 -16.54
CA ARG A 83 -39.80 -5.89 -15.07
C ARG A 83 -38.83 -4.92 -14.43
N LYS A 84 -39.30 -4.16 -13.44
CA LYS A 84 -38.48 -3.27 -12.61
C LYS A 84 -37.58 -4.15 -11.72
N ILE A 85 -36.29 -4.25 -12.05
CA ILE A 85 -35.35 -5.19 -11.38
C ILE A 85 -34.86 -4.63 -10.04
N ILE A 86 -34.91 -3.30 -9.84
CA ILE A 86 -34.41 -2.61 -8.65
C ILE A 86 -35.43 -1.53 -8.29
N ASP A 87 -36.02 -1.62 -7.09
CA ASP A 87 -36.72 -0.51 -6.47
C ASP A 87 -35.71 0.22 -5.58
N THR A 88 -35.23 1.39 -6.01
CA THR A 88 -34.36 2.25 -5.20
C THR A 88 -35.17 3.12 -4.25
N ASP A 89 -36.15 2.52 -3.58
CA ASP A 89 -36.72 3.17 -2.42
C ASP A 89 -35.66 3.10 -1.33
N ILE A 90 -35.05 4.25 -1.06
CA ILE A 90 -34.14 4.46 0.06
C ILE A 90 -34.99 4.18 1.31
N VAL A 91 -34.93 2.96 1.82
CA VAL A 91 -35.48 2.63 3.13
C VAL A 91 -34.63 3.41 4.13
N GLU A 92 -35.11 4.59 4.52
CA GLU A 92 -34.61 5.26 5.71
C GLU A 92 -34.83 4.31 6.88
N SER A 93 -33.76 3.64 7.30
CA SER A 93 -33.74 2.81 8.49
C SER A 93 -34.11 3.70 9.67
N VAL A 94 -35.38 3.64 10.09
CA VAL A 94 -35.90 4.33 11.25
C VAL A 94 -35.40 3.57 12.47
N GLU A 95 -34.16 3.80 12.85
CA GLU A 95 -33.66 3.57 14.20
C GLU A 95 -32.28 4.22 14.33
N CYS A 96 -32.04 4.85 15.48
CA CYS A 96 -30.72 5.27 15.97
C CYS A 96 -30.30 6.72 15.64
N THR A 97 -30.83 7.68 16.40
CA THR A 97 -30.47 9.12 16.40
C THR A 97 -29.05 9.40 16.93
N SER A 98 -28.37 8.43 17.54
CA SER A 98 -26.99 8.56 18.04
C SER A 98 -25.92 7.97 17.10
N THR A 99 -26.26 7.04 16.20
CA THR A 99 -25.32 6.45 15.22
C THR A 99 -25.29 7.20 13.89
N THR A 100 -26.29 8.06 13.61
CA THR A 100 -26.40 8.82 12.35
C THR A 100 -25.24 9.81 12.15
N THR A 101 -24.66 10.34 13.22
CA THR A 101 -23.53 11.29 13.14
C THR A 101 -22.21 10.58 12.84
N ASN A 102 -22.01 9.39 13.39
CA ASN A 102 -20.85 8.55 13.13
C ASN A 102 -20.90 7.98 11.71
N SER A 103 -22.08 7.58 11.21
CA SER A 103 -22.24 7.12 9.83
C SER A 103 -21.99 8.23 8.80
N LYS A 104 -22.44 9.47 9.08
CA LYS A 104 -22.13 10.64 8.24
C LYS A 104 -20.62 10.91 8.15
N LYS A 105 -19.90 10.84 9.26
CA LYS A 105 -18.43 11.01 9.29
C LYS A 105 -17.72 9.89 8.51
N VAL A 106 -18.11 8.64 8.71
CA VAL A 106 -17.54 7.50 7.98
C VAL A 106 -17.80 7.63 6.48
N LYS A 107 -19.04 7.98 6.07
CA LYS A 107 -19.39 8.21 4.66
C LYS A 107 -18.54 9.33 4.05
N GLN A 108 -18.33 10.43 4.77
CA GLN A 108 -17.46 11.51 4.31
C GLN A 108 -16.02 11.04 4.10
N ILE A 109 -15.45 10.28 5.04
CA ILE A 109 -14.10 9.74 4.91
C ILE A 109 -14.00 8.81 3.69
N LEU A 110 -15.00 7.96 3.46
CA LEU A 110 -15.03 7.08 2.29
C LEU A 110 -15.07 7.88 0.99
N LEU A 111 -15.90 8.91 0.88
CA LEU A 111 -15.95 9.79 -0.29
C LEU A 111 -14.64 10.54 -0.52
N GLU A 112 -13.98 10.98 0.56
CA GLU A 112 -12.65 11.60 0.47
C GLU A 112 -11.59 10.60 -0.01
N ILE A 113 -11.65 9.35 0.44
CA ILE A 113 -10.78 8.27 -0.04
C ILE A 113 -11.01 8.04 -1.54
N GLU A 114 -12.27 7.92 -1.99
CA GLU A 114 -12.58 7.75 -3.42
C GLU A 114 -12.00 8.89 -4.26
N ARG A 115 -12.16 10.14 -3.80
CA ARG A 115 -11.62 11.31 -4.51
C ARG A 115 -10.10 11.28 -4.64
N MET A 116 -9.39 10.96 -3.55
CA MET A 116 -7.93 10.80 -3.60
C MET A 116 -7.51 9.61 -4.46
N PHE A 117 -8.30 8.53 -4.48
CA PHE A 117 -8.04 7.37 -5.32
C PHE A 117 -8.16 7.71 -6.80
N SER A 118 -9.15 8.51 -7.19
CA SER A 118 -9.27 9.03 -8.57
C SER A 118 -8.05 9.87 -8.96
N ASP A 119 -7.58 10.77 -8.08
CA ASP A 119 -6.37 11.57 -8.35
C ASP A 119 -5.14 10.66 -8.56
N VAL A 120 -4.99 9.60 -7.74
CA VAL A 120 -3.88 8.64 -7.86
C VAL A 120 -3.98 7.80 -9.14
N LEU A 121 -5.17 7.32 -9.50
CA LEU A 121 -5.37 6.54 -10.72
C LEU A 121 -5.05 7.36 -11.98
N LEU A 122 -5.45 8.63 -12.02
CA LEU A 122 -5.11 9.54 -13.12
C LEU A 122 -3.60 9.78 -13.22
N ALA A 123 -2.91 9.91 -12.07
CA ALA A 123 -1.46 10.04 -12.04
C ALA A 123 -0.75 8.75 -12.53
N GLU A 124 -1.23 7.59 -12.09
CA GLU A 124 -0.71 6.28 -12.53
C GLU A 124 -0.96 6.04 -14.04
N GLU A 125 -2.10 6.46 -14.57
CA GLU A 125 -2.41 6.41 -16.00
C GLU A 125 -1.46 7.28 -16.81
N ALA A 126 -1.22 8.51 -16.37
CA ALA A 126 -0.29 9.42 -17.04
C ALA A 126 1.18 8.91 -17.02
N LEU A 127 1.56 8.12 -16.02
CA LEU A 127 2.86 7.43 -15.95
C LEU A 127 2.89 6.12 -16.76
N SER A 128 1.74 5.62 -17.20
CA SER A 128 1.65 4.32 -17.87
C SER A 128 2.06 4.43 -19.35
N PRO A 129 2.92 3.51 -19.86
CA PRO A 129 3.25 3.45 -21.29
C PRO A 129 2.05 3.17 -22.22
N MET A 130 0.93 2.73 -21.63
CA MET A 130 -0.33 2.42 -22.33
C MET A 130 -1.40 3.51 -22.09
N GLY A 131 -1.05 4.58 -21.39
CA GLY A 131 -1.95 5.71 -21.14
C GLY A 131 -2.29 6.44 -22.44
N ASN A 132 -3.52 6.94 -22.54
CA ASN A 132 -3.86 7.89 -23.60
C ASN A 132 -3.10 9.19 -23.32
N HIS A 133 -1.98 9.43 -24.02
CA HIS A 133 -1.21 10.68 -23.94
C HIS A 133 -1.94 11.90 -24.55
N SER A 134 -3.27 11.89 -24.59
CA SER A 134 -4.09 12.98 -25.15
C SER A 134 -4.08 14.25 -24.30
N SER A 135 -3.39 14.27 -23.17
CA SER A 135 -3.27 15.42 -22.27
C SER A 135 -1.80 15.70 -21.94
N ASP A 136 -1.13 16.49 -22.79
CA ASP A 136 0.23 17.02 -22.54
C ASP A 136 0.32 17.95 -21.30
N ASP A 137 -0.78 18.18 -20.57
CA ASP A 137 -0.89 19.19 -19.50
C ASP A 137 -1.06 18.61 -18.08
N LEU A 138 -1.09 17.28 -17.92
CA LEU A 138 -1.26 16.61 -16.62
C LEU A 138 0.09 16.19 -16.03
N ASP A 139 0.54 16.88 -14.98
CA ASP A 139 1.72 16.52 -14.19
C ASP A 139 1.36 15.48 -13.10
N PRO A 140 1.81 14.21 -13.22
CA PRO A 140 1.50 13.16 -12.25
C PRO A 140 2.01 13.50 -10.84
N ASN A 141 3.15 14.18 -10.74
CA ASN A 141 3.76 14.52 -9.46
C ASN A 141 2.93 15.55 -8.69
N GLN A 142 2.23 16.44 -9.39
CA GLN A 142 1.29 17.38 -8.76
C GLN A 142 0.09 16.66 -8.16
N LEU A 143 -0.46 15.64 -8.85
CA LEU A 143 -1.56 14.84 -8.34
C LEU A 143 -1.15 14.02 -7.10
N PHE A 144 0.02 13.38 -7.12
CA PHE A 144 0.56 12.73 -5.93
C PHE A 144 0.80 13.73 -4.79
N SER A 145 1.36 14.91 -5.09
CA SER A 145 1.64 15.95 -4.10
C SER A 145 0.36 16.45 -3.43
N LYS A 146 -0.69 16.67 -4.22
CA LYS A 146 -2.02 17.03 -3.74
C LYS A 146 -2.55 15.99 -2.75
N THR A 147 -2.48 14.71 -3.10
CA THR A 147 -2.91 13.61 -2.23
C THR A 147 -2.09 13.54 -0.94
N VAL A 148 -0.75 13.65 -1.04
CA VAL A 148 0.15 13.70 0.13
C VAL A 148 -0.22 14.86 1.06
N ASN A 149 -0.43 16.05 0.52
CA ASN A 149 -0.79 17.24 1.29
C ASN A 149 -2.14 17.08 2.01
N ILE A 150 -3.11 16.38 1.40
CA ILE A 150 -4.39 16.08 2.06
C ILE A 150 -4.19 15.11 3.22
N LEU A 151 -3.41 14.04 3.02
CA LEU A 151 -3.15 13.02 4.04
C LEU A 151 -2.40 13.58 5.26
N LEU A 152 -1.51 14.54 5.05
CA LEU A 152 -0.72 15.16 6.11
C LEU A 152 -1.48 16.20 6.94
N LYS A 153 -2.65 16.67 6.49
CA LYS A 153 -3.47 17.67 7.21
C LYS A 153 -4.31 17.03 8.31
N TYR A 154 -4.43 17.72 9.44
CA TYR A 154 -5.40 17.43 10.53
C TYR A 154 -5.46 15.95 10.99
N ASP A 155 -4.32 15.26 11.05
CA ASP A 155 -4.21 13.84 11.42
C ASP A 155 -5.02 12.86 10.53
N LYS A 156 -5.39 13.31 9.32
CA LYS A 156 -6.24 12.56 8.38
C LYS A 156 -5.65 11.20 8.01
N LEU A 157 -4.32 11.09 7.97
CA LEU A 157 -3.62 9.84 7.70
C LEU A 157 -4.08 8.69 8.63
N LYS A 158 -4.21 8.90 9.94
CA LYS A 158 -4.65 7.85 10.88
C LYS A 158 -6.06 7.39 10.59
N THR A 159 -6.94 8.33 10.24
CA THR A 159 -8.32 8.04 9.88
C THR A 159 -8.40 7.25 8.58
N VAL A 160 -7.66 7.65 7.55
CA VAL A 160 -7.61 6.94 6.25
C VAL A 160 -7.05 5.53 6.42
N LEU A 161 -5.97 5.35 7.18
CA LEU A 161 -5.34 4.04 7.40
C LEU A 161 -6.19 3.06 8.23
N SER A 162 -7.23 3.55 8.92
CA SER A 162 -8.20 2.66 9.58
C SER A 162 -9.11 1.92 8.61
N ILE A 163 -9.16 2.36 7.34
CA ILE A 163 -9.98 1.77 6.28
C ILE A 163 -9.07 1.00 5.32
N ARG A 164 -9.43 -0.25 5.00
CA ARG A 164 -8.62 -1.12 4.11
C ARG A 164 -8.30 -0.48 2.76
N LYS A 165 -9.28 0.14 2.10
CA LYS A 165 -9.06 0.88 0.84
C LYS A 165 -8.14 2.09 1.03
N GLY A 166 -8.19 2.75 2.19
CA GLY A 166 -7.28 3.82 2.55
C GLY A 166 -5.84 3.33 2.74
N LYS A 167 -5.61 2.15 3.30
CA LYS A 167 -4.28 1.51 3.31
C LYS A 167 -3.76 1.28 1.89
N THR A 168 -4.59 0.72 1.01
CA THR A 168 -4.23 0.52 -0.40
C THR A 168 -3.88 1.83 -1.11
N LEU A 169 -4.64 2.90 -0.86
CA LEU A 169 -4.35 4.25 -1.38
C LEU A 169 -2.97 4.72 -0.92
N VAL A 170 -2.69 4.66 0.38
CA VAL A 170 -1.41 5.09 0.96
C VAL A 170 -0.25 4.26 0.39
N LEU A 171 -0.41 2.95 0.23
CA LEU A 171 0.61 2.08 -0.35
C LEU A 171 0.97 2.47 -1.79
N ARG A 172 -0.03 2.81 -2.62
CA ARG A 172 0.19 3.30 -3.99
C ARG A 172 0.89 4.66 -4.01
N VAL A 173 0.50 5.60 -3.14
CA VAL A 173 1.20 6.90 -3.06
C VAL A 173 2.64 6.72 -2.57
N LEU A 174 2.88 5.79 -1.64
CA LEU A 174 4.21 5.51 -1.09
C LEU A 174 5.18 4.91 -2.11
N SER A 175 4.74 4.27 -3.19
CA SER A 175 5.66 3.82 -4.25
C SER A 175 6.30 4.96 -5.03
N HIS A 176 5.79 6.19 -4.92
CA HIS A 176 6.30 7.38 -5.61
C HIS A 176 7.06 8.31 -4.64
N LEU A 177 8.21 7.82 -4.14
CA LEU A 177 8.98 8.50 -3.08
C LEU A 177 9.60 9.84 -3.48
N GLU A 178 9.63 10.19 -4.77
CA GLU A 178 10.06 11.54 -5.18
C GLU A 178 9.20 12.61 -4.51
N VAL A 179 7.89 12.33 -4.40
CA VAL A 179 6.89 13.23 -3.83
C VAL A 179 6.45 12.80 -2.42
N SER A 180 6.45 11.49 -2.13
CA SER A 180 5.84 10.96 -0.90
C SER A 180 6.79 10.80 0.30
N ARG A 181 8.01 11.37 0.26
CA ARG A 181 8.94 11.35 1.43
C ARG A 181 8.31 11.88 2.73
N PRO A 182 7.60 13.02 2.75
CA PRO A 182 6.98 13.51 3.98
C PRO A 182 5.89 12.56 4.51
N LEU A 183 5.21 11.84 3.61
CA LEU A 183 4.25 10.81 3.97
C LEU A 183 4.94 9.59 4.59
N ALA A 184 6.05 9.12 4.00
CA ALA A 184 6.85 8.02 4.55
C ALA A 184 7.37 8.36 5.96
N HIS A 185 7.91 9.57 6.15
CA HIS A 185 8.28 10.07 7.47
C HIS A 185 7.09 10.02 8.44
N LYS A 186 5.93 10.56 8.04
CA LYS A 186 4.74 10.57 8.89
C LYS A 186 4.30 9.15 9.27
N VAL A 187 4.30 8.20 8.32
CA VAL A 187 3.97 6.79 8.55
C VAL A 187 4.84 6.18 9.64
N ILE A 188 6.15 6.47 9.67
CA ILE A 188 7.03 6.00 10.73
C ILE A 188 6.70 6.68 12.06
N THR A 189 6.47 8.00 12.09
CA THR A 189 6.14 8.71 13.36
C THR A 189 4.84 8.23 14.02
N ILE A 190 3.89 7.70 13.24
CA ILE A 190 2.62 7.15 13.76
C ILE A 190 2.58 5.62 13.71
N LEU A 191 3.73 4.97 13.49
CA LEU A 191 3.86 3.53 13.31
C LEU A 191 3.18 2.71 14.41
N PRO A 192 3.31 3.02 15.72
CA PRO A 192 2.62 2.27 16.77
C PRO A 192 1.10 2.25 16.59
N SER A 193 0.51 3.38 16.20
CA SER A 193 -0.93 3.50 15.95
C SER A 193 -1.37 2.73 14.72
N ILE A 194 -0.56 2.71 13.66
CA ILE A 194 -0.82 1.95 12.44
C ILE A 194 -0.76 0.45 12.74
N ALA A 195 0.34 -0.01 13.35
CA ALA A 195 0.59 -1.42 13.63
C ALA A 195 -0.48 -2.02 14.56
N LYS A 196 -0.99 -1.28 15.55
CA LYS A 196 -2.11 -1.73 16.42
C LYS A 196 -3.41 -1.97 15.65
N LYS A 197 -3.62 -1.28 14.52
CA LYS A 197 -4.85 -1.35 13.70
C LYS A 197 -4.65 -2.16 12.41
N ASP A 198 -3.47 -2.72 12.19
CA ASP A 198 -3.11 -3.46 10.97
C ASP A 198 -3.33 -4.97 11.12
N THR A 199 -4.56 -5.37 11.46
CA THR A 199 -4.91 -6.78 11.69
C THR A 199 -4.71 -7.67 10.47
N ASP A 200 -4.85 -7.11 9.27
CA ASP A 200 -4.66 -7.79 7.99
C ASP A 200 -3.23 -7.72 7.45
N GLN A 201 -2.28 -7.14 8.20
CA GLN A 201 -0.86 -6.99 7.85
C GLN A 201 -0.61 -6.34 6.48
N VAL A 202 -1.57 -5.59 5.95
CA VAL A 202 -1.49 -4.98 4.62
C VAL A 202 -0.33 -3.98 4.55
N MET A 203 -0.03 -3.30 5.66
CA MET A 203 1.04 -2.32 5.73
C MET A 203 2.45 -2.92 5.66
N LEU A 204 2.62 -4.24 5.75
CA LEU A 204 3.91 -4.88 5.43
C LEU A 204 4.35 -4.59 3.99
N SER A 205 3.40 -4.36 3.08
CA SER A 205 3.68 -3.95 1.70
C SER A 205 4.31 -2.56 1.58
N ALA A 206 4.30 -1.76 2.66
CA ALA A 206 4.97 -0.45 2.70
C ALA A 206 6.49 -0.58 2.92
N LEU A 207 6.98 -1.73 3.38
CA LEU A 207 8.38 -1.93 3.77
C LEU A 207 9.39 -1.60 2.66
N PRO A 208 9.17 -1.93 1.37
CA PRO A 208 10.08 -1.51 0.30
C PRO A 208 10.21 0.01 0.20
N ALA A 209 9.10 0.74 0.27
CA ALA A 209 9.10 2.20 0.23
C ALA A 209 9.74 2.79 1.50
N ILE A 210 9.43 2.26 2.68
CA ILE A 210 10.06 2.68 3.94
C ILE A 210 11.57 2.45 3.91
N ARG A 211 12.03 1.29 3.41
CA ARG A 211 13.46 1.00 3.25
C ARG A 211 14.13 2.00 2.31
N HIS A 212 13.52 2.30 1.17
CA HIS A 212 14.06 3.28 0.22
C HIS A 212 14.09 4.71 0.81
N PHE A 213 13.08 5.10 1.58
CA PHE A 213 13.09 6.35 2.34
C PHE A 213 14.26 6.38 3.35
N LEU A 214 14.36 5.35 4.20
CA LEU A 214 15.41 5.23 5.22
C LEU A 214 16.81 5.17 4.61
N ALA A 215 16.98 4.60 3.42
CA ALA A 215 18.27 4.58 2.72
C ALA A 215 18.84 5.98 2.45
N SER A 216 18.01 7.03 2.48
CA SER A 216 18.42 8.43 2.35
C SER A 216 18.40 9.21 3.67
N ALA A 217 18.00 8.61 4.79
CA ALA A 217 17.86 9.28 6.07
C ALA A 217 19.23 9.54 6.73
N THR A 218 19.41 10.70 7.35
CA THR A 218 20.57 11.02 8.19
C THR A 218 20.42 10.41 9.58
N LEU A 219 21.51 10.30 10.36
CA LEU A 219 21.40 9.81 11.74
C LEU A 219 20.50 10.71 12.59
N GLU A 220 20.58 12.03 12.43
CA GLU A 220 19.71 12.98 13.13
C GLU A 220 18.22 12.70 12.88
N MET A 221 17.85 12.35 11.65
CA MET A 221 16.49 11.94 11.31
C MET A 221 16.12 10.61 11.98
N LEU A 222 17.04 9.64 12.06
CA LEU A 222 16.78 8.38 12.77
C LEU A 222 16.56 8.60 14.28
N VAL A 223 17.34 9.50 14.88
CA VAL A 223 17.19 9.92 16.28
C VAL A 223 15.89 10.69 16.50
N ASP A 224 15.44 11.50 15.54
CA ASP A 224 14.12 12.15 15.64
C ASP A 224 12.99 11.12 15.56
N LEU A 225 13.07 10.20 14.59
CA LEU A 225 12.09 9.12 14.44
C LEU A 225 12.03 8.22 15.68
N SER A 226 13.17 7.94 16.32
CA SER A 226 13.23 7.05 17.48
C SER A 226 12.43 7.59 18.68
N LYS A 227 12.36 8.92 18.86
CA LYS A 227 11.55 9.56 19.92
C LYS A 227 10.07 9.19 19.84
N TYR A 228 9.54 9.00 18.63
CA TYR A 228 8.13 8.61 18.43
C TYR A 228 7.87 7.12 18.64
N LEU A 229 8.93 6.29 18.64
CA LEU A 229 8.84 4.84 18.75
C LEU A 229 9.17 4.34 20.16
N GLU A 230 9.92 5.11 20.93
CA GLU A 230 10.47 4.71 22.23
C GLU A 230 9.40 4.23 23.22
N SER A 231 8.27 4.94 23.32
CA SER A 231 7.18 4.60 24.25
C SER A 231 6.48 3.27 23.96
N ASP A 232 6.53 2.82 22.70
CA ASP A 232 5.80 1.64 22.22
C ASP A 232 6.75 0.49 21.85
N LEU A 233 8.03 0.55 22.23
CA LEU A 233 9.03 -0.48 21.93
C LEU A 233 8.59 -1.91 22.24
N PRO A 234 8.00 -2.25 23.41
CA PRO A 234 7.56 -3.62 23.69
C PRO A 234 6.56 -4.16 22.66
N PHE A 235 5.64 -3.29 22.22
CA PHE A 235 4.66 -3.60 21.19
C PHE A 235 5.31 -3.68 19.80
N LEU A 236 6.22 -2.77 19.47
CA LEU A 236 6.89 -2.76 18.16
C LEU A 236 7.82 -3.97 17.98
N LEU A 237 8.48 -4.43 19.04
CA LEU A 237 9.32 -5.64 19.02
C LEU A 237 8.51 -6.93 18.83
N SER A 238 7.25 -6.96 19.29
CA SER A 238 6.32 -8.07 19.10
C SER A 238 5.49 -7.95 17.81
N ASN A 239 5.62 -6.85 17.06
CA ASN A 239 4.89 -6.61 15.82
C ASN A 239 5.80 -6.73 14.59
N LYS A 240 5.37 -7.53 13.61
CA LYS A 240 6.17 -7.80 12.39
C LYS A 240 6.52 -6.55 11.58
N LEU A 241 5.59 -5.60 11.47
CA LEU A 241 5.86 -4.32 10.81
C LEU A 241 6.83 -3.48 11.65
N GLY A 242 6.54 -3.36 12.95
CA GLY A 242 7.34 -2.60 13.91
C GLY A 242 8.82 -3.01 13.89
N ILE A 243 9.08 -4.30 14.14
CA ILE A 243 10.44 -4.82 14.20
C ILE A 243 11.18 -4.73 12.85
N SER A 244 10.46 -4.84 11.72
CA SER A 244 11.05 -4.66 10.40
C SER A 244 11.50 -3.22 10.14
N VAL A 245 10.76 -2.22 10.62
CA VAL A 245 11.16 -0.81 10.53
C VAL A 245 12.36 -0.55 11.44
N LEU A 246 12.32 -1.04 12.69
CA LEU A 246 13.44 -0.91 13.63
C LEU A 246 14.72 -1.56 13.09
N ALA A 247 14.63 -2.74 12.47
CA ALA A 247 15.76 -3.40 11.84
C ALA A 247 16.38 -2.54 10.71
N ASN A 248 15.54 -1.95 9.86
CA ASN A 248 16.01 -1.07 8.79
C ASN A 248 16.66 0.21 9.33
N MET A 249 16.17 0.76 10.44
CA MET A 249 16.79 1.93 11.09
C MET A 249 18.17 1.59 11.65
N ILE A 250 18.35 0.43 12.29
CA ILE A 250 19.66 -0.04 12.78
C ILE A 250 20.64 -0.26 11.63
N GLU A 251 20.20 -0.95 10.57
CA GLU A 251 21.02 -1.18 9.38
C GLU A 251 21.46 0.15 8.73
N ARG A 252 20.54 1.13 8.64
CA ARG A 252 20.86 2.47 8.13
C ARG A 252 21.83 3.23 9.02
N ALA A 253 21.63 3.19 10.34
CA ALA A 253 22.49 3.88 11.30
C ALA A 253 23.94 3.37 11.19
N GLU A 254 24.14 2.06 11.07
CA GLU A 254 25.48 1.49 10.87
C GLU A 254 26.13 1.98 9.57
N GLY A 255 25.37 2.06 8.47
CA GLY A 255 25.85 2.57 7.20
C GLY A 255 26.20 4.07 7.20
N GLN A 256 25.78 4.83 8.20
CA GLN A 256 26.09 6.24 8.35
C GLN A 256 27.17 6.53 9.40
N TRP A 257 27.59 5.51 10.16
CA TRP A 257 28.37 5.69 11.39
C TRP A 257 29.66 6.50 11.23
N ALA A 258 30.31 6.42 10.07
CA ALA A 258 31.55 7.14 9.78
C ALA A 258 31.39 8.68 9.67
N GLN A 259 30.16 9.19 9.52
CA GLN A 259 29.87 10.61 9.21
C GLN A 259 29.10 11.32 10.34
N VAL A 260 29.14 10.76 11.55
CA VAL A 260 28.21 11.10 12.64
C VAL A 260 28.80 12.13 13.62
N SER A 261 27.96 13.04 14.10
CA SER A 261 28.25 13.93 15.23
C SER A 261 28.23 13.18 16.57
N GLU A 262 29.08 13.56 17.53
CA GLU A 262 29.17 12.88 18.83
C GLU A 262 27.81 12.85 19.56
N GLU A 263 27.08 13.97 19.60
CA GLU A 263 25.74 14.06 20.21
C GLU A 263 24.72 13.12 19.55
N GLY A 264 24.71 13.08 18.20
CA GLY A 264 23.81 12.21 17.44
C GLY A 264 24.08 10.72 17.72
N SER A 265 25.36 10.35 17.82
CA SER A 265 25.75 8.97 18.16
C SER A 265 25.29 8.57 19.56
N SER A 266 25.42 9.46 20.56
CA SER A 266 25.03 9.18 21.93
C SER A 266 23.52 8.97 22.04
N ASN A 267 22.71 9.87 21.47
CA ASN A 267 21.25 9.76 21.50
C ASN A 267 20.75 8.50 20.79
N TRP A 268 21.37 8.14 19.67
CA TRP A 268 21.05 6.91 18.96
C TRP A 268 21.38 5.66 19.78
N LEU A 269 22.57 5.60 20.38
CA LEU A 269 22.98 4.47 21.22
C LEU A 269 22.14 4.35 22.48
N GLU A 270 21.69 5.46 23.07
CA GLU A 270 20.74 5.42 24.19
C GLU A 270 19.42 4.76 23.77
N PHE A 271 18.87 5.12 22.61
CA PHE A 271 17.68 4.48 22.07
C PHE A 271 17.89 2.98 21.82
N VAL A 272 19.01 2.58 21.20
CA VAL A 272 19.32 1.15 20.99
C VAL A 272 19.51 0.44 22.33
N GLY A 273 20.13 1.07 23.33
CA GLY A 273 20.24 0.54 24.69
C GLY A 273 18.87 0.27 25.33
N LYS A 274 17.92 1.21 25.17
CA LYS A 274 16.52 1.01 25.59
C LYS A 274 15.82 -0.11 24.83
N MET A 275 16.09 -0.27 23.54
CA MET A 275 15.58 -1.41 22.77
C MET A 275 16.11 -2.74 23.32
N VAL A 276 17.42 -2.82 23.60
CA VAL A 276 18.04 -4.03 24.13
C VAL A 276 17.52 -4.38 25.52
N SER A 277 17.33 -3.39 26.41
CA SER A 277 16.74 -3.64 27.73
C SER A 277 15.28 -4.10 27.64
N THR A 278 14.50 -3.54 26.71
CA THR A 278 13.10 -3.92 26.47
C THR A 278 12.95 -5.35 25.92
N CYS A 279 13.96 -5.87 25.23
CA CYS A 279 13.94 -7.26 24.75
C CYS A 279 13.91 -8.30 25.89
N GLN A 280 14.32 -7.94 27.11
CA GLN A 280 14.26 -8.84 28.26
C GLN A 280 12.83 -9.06 28.76
N THR A 281 12.03 -7.99 28.78
CA THR A 281 10.68 -8.01 29.36
C THR A 281 9.61 -8.41 28.34
N THR A 282 9.97 -8.44 27.05
CA THR A 282 9.04 -8.78 25.97
C THR A 282 9.05 -10.29 25.74
N GLU A 283 7.97 -10.98 26.11
CA GLU A 283 7.87 -12.45 26.04
C GLU A 283 8.00 -13.01 24.62
N ASN A 284 7.49 -12.29 23.61
CA ASN A 284 7.47 -12.74 22.21
C ASN A 284 8.03 -11.66 21.29
N ILE A 285 9.33 -11.72 21.02
CA ILE A 285 9.97 -10.87 20.01
C ILE A 285 9.72 -11.49 18.64
N GLU A 286 9.10 -10.73 17.75
CA GLU A 286 8.80 -11.14 16.38
C GLU A 286 10.08 -11.14 15.52
N ARG A 287 10.04 -11.64 14.28
CA ARG A 287 11.16 -11.53 13.34
C ARG A 287 10.90 -10.48 12.27
N PRO A 288 11.91 -9.67 11.89
CA PRO A 288 11.75 -8.75 10.78
C PRO A 288 11.57 -9.51 9.46
N VAL A 289 10.84 -8.90 8.52
CA VAL A 289 10.62 -9.47 7.17
C VAL A 289 11.95 -9.69 6.44
N VAL A 290 12.91 -8.78 6.65
CA VAL A 290 14.29 -8.89 6.18
C VAL A 290 15.18 -8.60 7.38
N GLY A 291 15.96 -9.59 7.79
CA GLY A 291 16.94 -9.44 8.86
C GLY A 291 18.16 -8.64 8.44
N ILE A 292 18.97 -8.26 9.43
CA ILE A 292 20.25 -7.58 9.27
C ILE A 292 21.36 -8.63 9.14
N GLN A 293 22.37 -8.36 8.32
CA GLN A 293 23.55 -9.22 8.25
C GLN A 293 24.22 -9.32 9.63
N GLY A 294 24.48 -10.55 10.08
CA GLY A 294 25.03 -10.83 11.41
C GLY A 294 26.25 -9.99 11.79
N PRO A 295 27.28 -9.86 10.93
CA PRO A 295 28.46 -9.04 11.21
C PRO A 295 28.16 -7.54 11.36
N VAL A 296 27.26 -7.00 10.53
CA VAL A 296 26.83 -5.59 10.57
C VAL A 296 26.14 -5.30 11.90
N LEU A 297 25.22 -6.19 12.30
CA LEU A 297 24.51 -6.06 13.56
C LEU A 297 25.45 -6.22 14.77
N SER A 298 26.38 -7.18 14.73
CA SER A 298 27.38 -7.36 15.78
C SER A 298 28.25 -6.12 15.96
N ALA A 299 28.72 -5.52 14.86
CA ALA A 299 29.51 -4.29 14.89
C ALA A 299 28.70 -3.13 15.52
N HIS A 300 27.43 -2.99 15.14
CA HIS A 300 26.56 -1.97 15.70
C HIS A 300 26.34 -2.13 17.21
N LEU A 301 25.96 -3.33 17.64
CA LEU A 301 25.65 -3.61 19.05
C LEU A 301 26.88 -3.56 19.96
N ALA A 302 28.09 -3.81 19.43
CA ALA A 302 29.34 -3.68 20.19
C ALA A 302 29.60 -2.24 20.68
N ARG A 303 28.96 -1.24 20.07
CA ARG A 303 29.09 0.19 20.46
C ARG A 303 28.07 0.62 21.51
N CYS A 304 27.09 -0.23 21.84
CA CYS A 304 26.06 0.12 22.83
C CYS A 304 26.66 0.12 24.24
N PRO A 305 26.61 1.25 24.96
CA PRO A 305 27.16 1.32 26.31
C PRO A 305 26.34 0.45 27.27
N SER A 306 27.02 -0.17 28.24
CA SER A 306 26.40 -0.62 29.50
C SER A 306 25.35 -1.73 29.44
N THR A 307 25.27 -2.50 28.35
CA THR A 307 24.18 -3.47 28.19
C THR A 307 24.64 -4.91 28.44
N ASN A 308 23.86 -5.67 29.21
CA ASN A 308 24.15 -7.08 29.52
C ASN A 308 24.33 -7.89 28.23
N ASN A 309 25.46 -8.61 28.10
CA ASN A 309 25.80 -9.44 26.94
C ASN A 309 24.68 -10.43 26.56
N GLN A 310 23.91 -10.90 27.55
CA GLN A 310 22.77 -11.77 27.30
C GLN A 310 21.63 -11.07 26.54
N HIS A 311 21.35 -9.79 26.86
CA HIS A 311 20.27 -9.04 26.20
C HIS A 311 20.66 -8.68 24.76
N ILE A 312 21.94 -8.34 24.55
CA ILE A 312 22.51 -8.13 23.22
C ILE A 312 22.35 -9.40 22.37
N ALA A 313 22.61 -10.58 22.94
CA ALA A 313 22.44 -11.85 22.23
C ALA A 313 20.98 -12.13 21.83
N ILE A 314 20.00 -11.77 22.68
CA ILE A 314 18.57 -11.90 22.36
C ILE A 314 18.20 -11.03 21.17
N LEU A 315 18.57 -9.73 21.19
CA LEU A 315 18.28 -8.82 20.08
C LEU A 315 19.03 -9.24 18.79
N HIS A 316 20.28 -9.69 18.92
CA HIS A 316 21.07 -10.19 17.80
C HIS A 316 20.38 -11.39 17.13
N ARG A 317 19.92 -12.37 17.92
CA ARG A 317 19.18 -13.53 17.42
C ARG A 317 17.86 -13.13 16.76
N ALA A 318 17.16 -12.13 17.28
CA ALA A 318 15.88 -11.69 16.73
C ALA A 318 16.03 -10.97 15.39
N LEU A 319 17.03 -10.09 15.25
CA LEU A 319 17.19 -9.22 14.09
C LEU A 319 18.11 -9.79 13.00
N SER A 320 18.97 -10.76 13.30
CA SER A 320 19.93 -11.27 12.31
C SER A 320 19.27 -12.15 11.24
N THR A 321 19.81 -12.11 10.02
CA THR A 321 19.49 -13.09 8.99
C THR A 321 20.07 -14.45 9.38
N MET A 322 19.25 -15.38 9.85
CA MET A 322 19.61 -16.79 9.86
C MET A 322 19.61 -17.28 8.40
N ASN A 323 20.75 -17.76 7.91
CA ASN A 323 20.88 -18.34 6.56
C ASN A 323 19.84 -19.47 6.40
N PRO A 324 18.86 -19.39 5.48
CA PRO A 324 17.87 -20.46 5.27
C PRO A 324 18.44 -21.66 4.48
N LYS A 325 19.74 -21.93 4.58
CA LYS A 325 20.44 -23.04 3.92
C LYS A 325 21.26 -23.87 4.89
N VAL A 326 20.67 -24.27 6.02
CA VAL A 326 21.14 -25.43 6.81
C VAL A 326 19.94 -26.15 7.42
N GLU A 327 18.96 -26.50 6.59
CA GLU A 327 18.03 -27.61 6.88
C GLU A 327 18.00 -28.50 5.63
N LYS A 328 19.10 -29.20 5.41
CA LYS A 328 19.09 -30.50 4.75
C LYS A 328 19.59 -31.49 5.79
N LEU A 329 18.65 -32.24 6.37
CA LEU A 329 18.83 -33.62 6.80
C LEU A 329 17.60 -34.39 6.32
#